data_AF-A0A4Q2XSX4-F1
#
_entry.id   AF-A0A4Q2XSX4-F1
#
_cell.length_a   1.000
_cell.length_b   1.000
_cell.length_c   1.000
_cell.angle_alpha   90.00
_cell.angle_beta   90.00
_cell.angle_gamma   90.00
#
_symmetry.space_group_name_H-M   'P 1'
#
loop_
_entity.id
_entity.type
_entity.pdbx_description
1 polymer ?
#
loop_
_entity_poly.entity_id
_entity_poly.type
_entity_poly.pdbx_seq_one_letter_code
_entity_poly.pdbx_strand_id
1 'polypeptide(L)'
;YTLNQRSDSAGADFTILNPPTEPTNAASPNKTVIYEAEDAPRSGPAIGTSNTGYTGSGYADYQANSGEYIEWTVTAQHVGAHMLSFRYANGGTANRPLSIRVNGVAVNNALAFPVTADWLAWTMTTPISVNLNKGVNTIRASSIGTSGGNIDHLSLSGPGVAPANAIMLFDGTLASRDANWKRGADNAVSNWPVANGSLSVNLSPSPNDIITTQQFKDFQLHVEWLSPSGGTGQEAGNSGIKLQRFYEIQVLNTPSTATLQNNDAGAIYLLRPASKNASLGAGNWQSYDIKFTAARWSGGTKIANARVTIRWNGILVHDDVEIPAQTGASLVEAPGLHPLMLQAHSTQASGPVQYRNVWIIPEDTFTQQWDAWLATHTLTGNNALPSADPDGDGINNRWEYAMGTNPKVSGLTTNGVSLRPEMRTVTVEDSQYIEFSYVRRIDSAARGLRYTVETSSTLAAGSWTIRTASEVSAPVPTGDGTTEICTIRTDTPVPAGTTTLFSRLGADLLE
;
A
#
# COMPACT_ATOMS: atom_id res chain seq x y z
N TYR A 1 28.20 -29.99 5.66
CA TYR A 1 29.44 -29.53 6.31
C TYR A 1 29.27 -28.03 6.57
N THR A 2 29.06 -27.49 7.76
CA THR A 2 29.49 -27.84 9.13
C THR A 2 28.37 -27.47 10.12
N LEU A 3 28.15 -28.33 11.11
CA LEU A 3 27.17 -28.25 12.19
C LEU A 3 27.77 -27.49 13.38
N ASN A 4 26.99 -26.65 14.07
CA ASN A 4 27.25 -26.30 15.47
C ASN A 4 25.90 -26.21 16.21
N GLN A 5 25.59 -27.28 16.96
CA GLN A 5 24.62 -27.26 18.07
C GLN A 5 25.37 -26.94 19.36
N ARG A 6 24.74 -26.16 20.25
CA ARG A 6 24.80 -26.40 21.69
C ARG A 6 23.38 -26.60 22.19
N SER A 7 23.23 -27.59 23.05
CA SER A 7 22.02 -27.88 23.82
C SER A 7 22.43 -27.90 25.28
N ASP A 8 21.63 -27.23 26.10
CA ASP A 8 21.63 -27.36 27.55
C ASP A 8 20.21 -27.06 28.07
N SER A 9 19.50 -28.15 28.33
CA SER A 9 18.54 -28.43 29.42
C SER A 9 18.06 -27.28 30.31
N ALA A 10 16.74 -27.16 30.48
CA ALA A 10 15.98 -27.54 31.69
C ALA A 10 14.54 -26.99 31.61
N GLY A 11 13.59 -27.69 32.25
CA GLY A 11 12.15 -27.54 32.01
C GLY A 11 11.51 -26.21 32.37
N ALA A 12 10.35 -25.96 31.76
CA ALA A 12 9.35 -25.00 32.23
C ALA A 12 7.96 -25.42 31.73
N ASP A 13 6.99 -25.30 32.62
CA ASP A 13 5.58 -25.66 32.50
C ASP A 13 4.89 -25.14 31.24
N PHE A 14 4.08 -25.99 30.61
CA PHE A 14 3.09 -25.56 29.62
C PHE A 14 1.97 -24.79 30.34
N THR A 15 2.13 -23.48 30.42
CA THR A 15 1.03 -22.57 30.72
C THR A 15 0.23 -22.39 29.43
N ILE A 16 -1.07 -22.68 29.47
CA ILE A 16 -1.99 -22.31 28.38
C ILE A 16 -1.97 -20.79 28.28
N LEU A 17 -1.27 -20.27 27.26
CA LEU A 17 -1.39 -18.87 26.88
C LEU A 17 -2.79 -18.70 26.28
N ASN A 18 -3.66 -18.01 27.01
CA ASN A 18 -4.87 -17.45 26.42
C ASN A 18 -4.49 -16.70 25.13
N PRO A 19 -5.31 -16.77 24.07
CA PRO A 19 -5.05 -16.02 22.84
C PRO A 19 -4.80 -14.55 23.20
N PRO A 20 -3.84 -13.89 22.51
CA PRO A 20 -3.53 -12.51 22.80
C PRO A 20 -4.83 -11.71 22.76
N THR A 21 -5.13 -11.04 23.87
CA THR A 21 -6.13 -9.99 23.91
C THR A 21 -5.88 -9.06 22.72
N GLU A 22 -6.92 -8.87 21.91
CA GLU A 22 -7.05 -7.84 20.88
C GLU A 22 -6.14 -6.64 21.19
N PRO A 23 -5.28 -6.19 20.26
CA PRO A 23 -4.49 -4.99 20.49
C PRO A 23 -5.43 -3.80 20.68
N THR A 24 -5.70 -3.47 21.94
CA THR A 24 -6.26 -2.20 22.36
C THR A 24 -5.21 -1.13 22.12
N ASN A 25 -5.11 -0.68 20.88
CA ASN A 25 -4.69 0.65 20.44
C ASN A 25 -4.61 0.60 18.90
N ALA A 26 -5.74 0.82 18.25
CA ALA A 26 -5.74 1.31 16.88
C ALA A 26 -4.93 2.62 16.88
N ALA A 27 -3.71 2.58 16.34
CA ALA A 27 -2.95 3.79 16.08
C ALA A 27 -3.79 4.65 15.13
N SER A 28 -4.20 5.83 15.58
CA SER A 28 -4.89 6.79 14.73
C SER A 28 -4.10 7.01 13.43
N PRO A 29 -4.71 6.89 12.25
CA PRO A 29 -3.97 6.90 10.98
C PRO A 29 -3.33 8.25 10.64
N ASN A 30 -3.74 9.33 11.31
CA ASN A 30 -3.09 10.63 11.23
C ASN A 30 -2.40 10.91 12.57
N LYS A 31 -1.22 10.32 12.81
CA LYS A 31 -0.39 10.76 13.92
C LYS A 31 0.24 12.10 13.55
N THR A 32 -0.49 13.18 13.80
CA THR A 32 0.10 14.52 13.87
C THR A 32 1.13 14.50 14.98
N VAL A 33 2.38 14.78 14.63
CA VAL A 33 3.48 14.94 15.58
C VAL A 33 3.69 16.43 15.78
N ILE A 34 3.59 16.87 17.03
CA ILE A 34 3.86 18.24 17.44
C ILE A 34 5.33 18.34 17.86
N TYR A 35 5.98 19.40 17.38
CA TYR A 35 7.33 19.79 17.76
C TYR A 35 7.26 21.22 18.31
N GLU A 36 7.34 21.34 19.63
CA GLU A 36 7.24 22.63 20.34
C GLU A 36 8.37 23.58 19.90
N ALA A 37 8.05 24.87 19.74
CA ALA A 37 9.02 25.86 19.25
C ALA A 37 10.11 26.18 20.28
N GLU A 38 9.77 26.12 21.57
CA GLU A 38 10.68 26.39 22.68
C GLU A 38 11.71 25.28 22.93
N ASP A 39 11.47 24.09 22.40
CA ASP A 39 12.41 22.96 22.43
C ASP A 39 13.39 22.99 21.24
N ALA A 40 13.08 23.76 20.19
CA ALA A 40 13.88 23.80 18.97
C ALA A 40 15.06 24.79 19.07
N PRO A 41 16.22 24.45 18.48
CA PRO A 41 17.30 25.41 18.23
C PRO A 41 16.78 26.68 17.54
N ARG A 42 17.24 27.83 18.02
CA ARG A 42 16.79 29.16 17.57
C ARG A 42 17.92 30.19 17.62
N SER A 43 17.82 31.20 16.77
CA SER A 43 18.71 32.37 16.76
C SER A 43 17.85 33.61 16.60
N GLY A 44 17.78 34.44 17.65
CA GLY A 44 16.95 35.65 17.68
C GLY A 44 15.69 35.52 18.52
N PRO A 45 14.71 34.66 18.15
CA PRO A 45 13.44 34.58 18.86
C PRO A 45 13.62 34.27 20.35
N ALA A 46 12.93 35.03 21.20
CA ALA A 46 12.89 34.81 22.64
C ALA A 46 11.78 33.81 23.00
N ILE A 47 11.88 33.14 24.14
CA ILE A 47 10.77 32.32 24.63
C ILE A 47 9.87 33.14 25.55
N GLY A 48 8.60 33.24 25.17
CA GLY A 48 7.56 33.90 25.93
C GLY A 48 6.62 32.91 26.62
N THR A 49 5.98 33.37 27.69
CA THR A 49 4.97 32.61 28.46
C THR A 49 3.75 33.46 28.81
N SER A 50 3.71 34.73 28.42
CA SER A 50 2.66 35.68 28.81
C SER A 50 1.37 35.53 28.00
N ASN A 51 1.48 35.14 26.73
CA ASN A 51 0.33 35.00 25.84
C ASN A 51 -0.27 33.59 25.97
N THR A 52 -1.04 33.34 27.03
CA THR A 52 -1.58 32.01 27.37
C THR A 52 -2.34 31.33 26.22
N GLY A 53 -2.41 30.00 26.25
CA GLY A 53 -3.12 29.19 25.24
C GLY A 53 -2.20 28.48 24.23
N TYR A 54 -0.88 28.62 24.39
CA TYR A 54 0.17 27.83 23.74
C TYR A 54 0.22 26.38 24.29
N THR A 55 0.87 25.48 23.57
CA THR A 55 1.17 24.11 24.00
C THR A 55 2.58 24.02 24.60
N GLY A 56 2.89 22.95 25.33
CA GLY A 56 4.20 22.83 25.99
C GLY A 56 4.40 23.83 27.13
N SER A 57 5.58 24.44 27.19
CA SER A 57 6.07 25.31 28.27
C SER A 57 6.20 26.78 27.86
N GLY A 58 6.18 27.09 26.56
CA GLY A 58 6.23 28.46 26.06
C GLY A 58 5.91 28.57 24.57
N TYR A 59 6.32 29.67 23.96
CA TYR A 59 6.29 29.88 22.52
C TYR A 59 7.49 30.72 22.10
N ALA A 60 7.87 30.66 20.82
CA ALA A 60 8.92 31.49 20.26
C ALA A 60 8.37 32.83 19.75
N ASP A 61 8.97 33.93 20.21
CA ASP A 61 8.62 35.31 19.89
C ASP A 61 9.73 35.96 19.06
N TYR A 62 9.48 36.16 17.77
CA TYR A 62 10.41 36.79 16.82
C TYR A 62 10.55 38.30 17.10
N GLN A 63 11.75 38.75 17.45
CA GLN A 63 12.03 40.12 17.88
C GLN A 63 12.48 41.05 16.73
N ALA A 64 13.03 40.50 15.65
CA ALA A 64 13.68 41.28 14.60
C ALA A 64 13.15 40.97 13.20
N ASN A 65 13.31 41.94 12.29
CA ASN A 65 12.75 41.85 10.95
C ASN A 65 13.54 40.92 10.02
N SER A 66 14.77 40.55 10.35
CA SER A 66 15.60 39.68 9.54
C SER A 66 16.65 38.96 10.38
N GLY A 67 17.16 37.84 9.86
CA GLY A 67 18.25 37.07 10.49
C GLY A 67 17.79 36.10 11.58
N GLU A 68 16.51 36.16 11.97
CA GLU A 68 15.94 35.28 12.99
C GLU A 68 15.42 33.97 12.42
N TYR A 69 15.60 32.88 13.16
CA TYR A 69 15.02 31.58 12.81
C TYR A 69 14.77 30.66 14.02
N ILE A 70 13.86 29.71 13.80
CA ILE A 70 13.68 28.48 14.58
C ILE A 70 13.98 27.32 13.62
N GLU A 71 14.70 26.30 14.09
CA GLU A 71 15.01 25.09 13.31
C GLU A 71 14.67 23.82 14.10
N TRP A 72 13.60 23.15 13.69
CA TRP A 72 13.19 21.86 14.24
C TRP A 72 13.99 20.73 13.61
N THR A 73 14.30 19.73 14.42
CA THR A 73 14.74 18.41 13.95
C THR A 73 13.55 17.47 14.02
N VAL A 74 13.09 16.97 12.88
CA VAL A 74 11.93 16.08 12.76
C VAL A 74 12.33 14.70 12.27
N THR A 75 11.65 13.66 12.73
CA THR A 75 11.89 12.30 12.23
C THR A 75 10.72 11.83 11.39
N ALA A 76 10.96 11.63 10.10
CA ALA A 76 10.01 11.05 9.16
C ALA A 76 10.23 9.54 9.09
N GLN A 77 9.16 8.76 9.19
CA GLN A 77 9.25 7.29 9.14
C GLN A 77 9.39 6.75 7.71
N HIS A 78 8.98 7.56 6.73
CA HIS A 78 9.03 7.25 5.31
C HIS A 78 9.64 8.42 4.53
N VAL A 79 10.17 8.12 3.36
CA VAL A 79 10.54 9.14 2.39
C VAL A 79 9.27 9.65 1.70
N GLY A 80 9.23 10.93 1.33
CA GLY A 80 8.15 11.50 0.55
C GLY A 80 7.42 12.62 1.27
N ALA A 81 6.22 12.94 0.78
CA ALA A 81 5.54 14.14 1.22
C ALA A 81 4.95 14.01 2.62
N HIS A 82 5.13 15.08 3.38
CA HIS A 82 4.53 15.32 4.67
C HIS A 82 3.87 16.70 4.62
N MET A 83 2.78 16.88 5.34
CA MET A 83 2.14 18.17 5.53
C MET A 83 2.67 18.83 6.78
N LEU A 84 3.23 20.01 6.57
CA LEU A 84 3.73 20.88 7.60
C LEU A 84 2.70 22.00 7.85
N SER A 85 2.40 22.29 9.11
CA SER A 85 1.64 23.47 9.52
C SER A 85 2.21 24.02 10.82
N PHE A 86 2.08 25.33 11.06
CA PHE A 86 2.56 25.97 12.27
C PHE A 86 1.39 26.51 13.08
N ARG A 87 1.38 26.22 14.38
CA ARG A 87 0.48 26.91 15.31
C ARG A 87 1.10 28.25 15.68
N TYR A 88 0.34 29.32 15.55
CA TYR A 88 0.85 30.67 15.74
C TYR A 88 -0.22 31.65 16.22
N ALA A 89 0.24 32.76 16.78
CA ALA A 89 -0.56 33.96 17.03
C ALA A 89 0.14 35.18 16.40
N ASN A 90 -0.64 36.03 15.73
CA ASN A 90 -0.16 37.30 15.16
C ASN A 90 -1.14 38.42 15.52
N GLY A 91 -1.03 38.96 16.72
CA GLY A 91 -1.82 40.12 17.18
C GLY A 91 -1.33 41.46 16.63
N GLY A 92 -0.51 41.46 15.58
CA GLY A 92 -0.08 42.66 14.88
C GLY A 92 -1.14 43.21 13.92
N THR A 93 -0.76 44.19 13.10
CA THR A 93 -1.67 44.85 12.14
C THR A 93 -1.49 44.38 10.69
N ALA A 94 -0.51 43.50 10.42
CA ALA A 94 -0.20 43.01 9.08
C ALA A 94 0.27 41.54 9.10
N ASN A 95 0.25 40.90 7.93
CA ASN A 95 0.82 39.57 7.70
C ASN A 95 2.32 39.55 8.03
N ARG A 96 2.79 38.46 8.65
CA ARG A 96 4.19 38.28 9.09
C ARG A 96 4.82 37.03 8.45
N PRO A 97 5.12 37.05 7.14
CA PRO A 97 5.53 35.85 6.44
C PRO A 97 6.93 35.37 6.86
N LEU A 98 7.13 34.05 6.80
CA LEU A 98 8.43 33.40 7.06
C LEU A 98 8.85 32.55 5.85
N SER A 99 10.16 32.47 5.58
CA SER A 99 10.69 31.47 4.65
C SER A 99 10.85 30.13 5.35
N ILE A 100 10.38 29.06 4.69
CA ILE A 100 10.49 27.68 5.16
C ILE A 100 11.54 26.93 4.34
N ARG A 101 12.50 26.31 5.03
CA ARG A 101 13.52 25.44 4.46
C ARG A 101 13.43 24.03 5.03
N VAL A 102 13.66 23.03 4.19
CA VAL A 102 13.76 21.61 4.55
C VAL A 102 15.16 21.14 4.18
N ASN A 103 15.91 20.60 5.14
CA ASN A 103 17.29 20.15 4.92
C ASN A 103 18.16 21.21 4.21
N GLY A 104 17.98 22.48 4.59
CA GLY A 104 18.69 23.63 4.01
C GLY A 104 18.10 24.19 2.70
N VAL A 105 17.23 23.45 2.01
CA VAL A 105 16.62 23.85 0.74
C VAL A 105 15.33 24.63 0.98
N ALA A 106 15.17 25.79 0.33
CA ALA A 106 13.94 26.58 0.42
C ALA A 106 12.78 25.86 -0.26
N VAL A 107 11.72 25.57 0.50
CA VAL A 107 10.48 24.94 0.03
C VAL A 107 9.31 25.92 -0.03
N ASN A 108 9.38 27.00 0.76
CA ASN A 108 8.47 28.14 0.64
C ASN A 108 9.24 29.43 0.97
N ASN A 109 9.25 30.41 0.07
CA ASN A 109 10.01 31.64 0.28
C ASN A 109 9.29 32.67 1.16
N ALA A 110 7.96 32.57 1.32
CA ALA A 110 7.15 33.52 2.07
C ALA A 110 5.81 32.88 2.49
N LEU A 111 5.86 31.89 3.39
CA LEU A 111 4.65 31.31 3.97
C LEU A 111 3.94 32.38 4.79
N ALA A 112 2.66 32.61 4.54
CA ALA A 112 1.88 33.64 5.20
C ALA A 112 1.51 33.24 6.65
N PHE A 113 1.58 34.22 7.54
CA PHE A 113 1.06 34.17 8.92
C PHE A 113 0.14 35.38 9.11
N PRO A 114 -1.11 35.33 8.58
CA PRO A 114 -2.05 36.43 8.66
C PRO A 114 -2.34 36.88 10.10
N VAL A 115 -2.84 38.11 10.25
CA VAL A 115 -3.29 38.66 11.54
C VAL A 115 -4.35 37.76 12.16
N THR A 116 -4.16 37.43 13.44
CA THR A 116 -5.15 36.75 14.29
C THR A 116 -5.96 37.79 15.06
N ALA A 117 -7.01 37.37 15.77
CA ALA A 117 -7.84 38.33 16.51
C ALA A 117 -7.04 39.13 17.55
N ASP A 118 -6.12 38.46 18.25
CA ASP A 118 -5.14 39.05 19.16
C ASP A 118 -3.96 38.06 19.38
N TRP A 119 -3.09 38.34 20.34
CA TRP A 119 -1.95 37.49 20.71
C TRP A 119 -2.30 36.23 21.53
N LEU A 120 -3.54 36.12 22.03
CA LEU A 120 -4.09 34.94 22.68
C LEU A 120 -4.86 34.04 21.70
N ALA A 121 -5.19 34.56 20.52
CA ALA A 121 -5.91 33.86 19.45
C ALA A 121 -4.95 33.01 18.60
N TRP A 122 -4.62 31.82 19.09
CA TRP A 122 -3.80 30.85 18.40
C TRP A 122 -4.55 30.13 17.28
N THR A 123 -3.94 30.00 16.11
CA THR A 123 -4.48 29.28 14.95
C THR A 123 -3.38 28.50 14.21
N MET A 124 -3.78 27.66 13.26
CA MET A 124 -2.86 26.92 12.38
C MET A 124 -2.68 27.66 11.06
N THR A 125 -1.47 27.66 10.50
CA THR A 125 -1.27 28.04 9.09
C THR A 125 -1.95 27.02 8.17
N THR A 126 -2.28 27.44 6.94
CA THR A 126 -2.61 26.47 5.88
C THR A 126 -1.46 25.48 5.74
N PRO A 127 -1.72 24.15 5.75
CA PRO A 127 -0.66 23.17 5.60
C PRO A 127 0.07 23.31 4.27
N ILE A 128 1.39 23.10 4.27
CA ILE A 128 2.22 23.02 3.08
C ILE A 128 2.80 21.61 2.94
N SER A 129 2.82 21.08 1.72
CA SER A 129 3.45 19.80 1.42
C SER A 129 4.96 19.97 1.31
N VAL A 130 5.71 19.14 2.04
CA VAL A 130 7.17 19.10 2.03
C VAL A 130 7.66 17.68 1.84
N ASN A 131 8.69 17.48 1.02
CA ASN A 131 9.31 16.16 0.88
C ASN A 131 10.36 15.96 1.96
N LEU A 132 10.20 14.93 2.77
CA LEU A 132 11.16 14.53 3.79
C LEU A 132 11.88 13.25 3.36
N ASN A 133 13.15 13.12 3.75
CA ASN A 133 13.86 11.85 3.70
C ASN A 133 13.35 10.93 4.81
N LYS A 134 13.44 9.60 4.64
CA LYS A 134 13.28 8.70 5.78
C LYS A 134 14.34 9.01 6.84
N GLY A 135 13.95 9.02 8.11
CA GLY A 135 14.81 9.36 9.24
C GLY A 135 14.78 10.86 9.56
N VAL A 136 15.93 11.38 9.97
CA VAL A 136 16.05 12.74 10.50
C VAL A 136 16.06 13.78 9.37
N ASN A 137 15.29 14.85 9.53
CA ASN A 137 15.24 16.01 8.66
C ASN A 137 15.27 17.30 9.49
N THR A 138 15.72 18.41 8.91
CA THR A 138 15.60 19.74 9.51
C THR A 138 14.54 20.57 8.83
N ILE A 139 13.78 21.32 9.63
CA ILE A 139 12.77 22.27 9.17
C ILE A 139 13.11 23.62 9.78
N ARG A 140 13.37 24.64 8.96
CA ARG A 140 13.72 25.99 9.43
C ARG A 140 12.68 27.01 8.98
N ALA A 141 12.16 27.81 9.91
CA ALA A 141 11.34 28.98 9.63
C ALA A 141 12.15 30.26 9.91
N SER A 142 12.31 31.13 8.92
CA SER A 142 13.16 32.33 8.99
C SER A 142 12.43 33.62 8.66
N SER A 143 12.74 34.70 9.39
CA SER A 143 12.27 36.05 9.08
C SER A 143 12.85 36.56 7.75
N ILE A 144 12.05 37.30 6.98
CA ILE A 144 12.36 37.71 5.60
C ILE A 144 12.14 39.20 5.31
N GLY A 145 12.53 40.08 6.25
CA GLY A 145 12.32 41.52 6.16
C GLY A 145 11.16 42.04 7.01
N THR A 146 10.42 41.13 7.65
CA THR A 146 9.41 41.39 8.68
C THR A 146 9.62 40.41 9.84
N SER A 147 9.41 40.85 11.08
CA SER A 147 9.37 39.94 12.25
C SER A 147 8.25 38.91 12.06
N GLY A 148 8.45 37.71 12.62
CA GLY A 148 7.45 36.64 12.66
C GLY A 148 6.33 36.91 13.66
N GLY A 149 5.25 36.11 13.60
CA GLY A 149 4.31 36.00 14.73
C GLY A 149 4.92 35.22 15.90
N ASN A 150 4.13 35.03 16.95
CA ASN A 150 4.48 34.08 18.01
C ASN A 150 4.23 32.67 17.47
N ILE A 151 5.27 31.84 17.44
CA ILE A 151 5.18 30.46 16.98
C ILE A 151 5.14 29.55 18.19
N ASP A 152 4.04 28.82 18.32
CA ASP A 152 3.83 27.84 19.39
C ASP A 152 4.50 26.52 19.02
N HIS A 153 4.08 25.90 17.93
CA HIS A 153 4.67 24.63 17.50
C HIS A 153 4.63 24.41 16.00
N LEU A 154 5.49 23.50 15.55
CA LEU A 154 5.43 22.85 14.26
C LEU A 154 4.57 21.58 14.37
N SER A 155 3.52 21.49 13.58
CA SER A 155 2.73 20.29 13.38
C SER A 155 3.17 19.61 12.10
N LEU A 156 3.70 18.39 12.22
CA LEU A 156 4.01 17.53 11.10
C LEU A 156 2.96 16.41 11.05
N SER A 157 2.24 16.35 9.95
CA SER A 157 1.45 15.17 9.58
C SER A 157 2.03 14.59 8.30
N GLY A 158 1.93 13.29 8.10
CA GLY A 158 2.37 12.63 6.88
C GLY A 158 1.44 11.45 6.62
N PRO A 159 1.67 10.70 5.54
CA PRO A 159 1.13 9.34 5.47
C PRO A 159 1.43 8.67 6.82
N GLY A 160 0.40 8.29 7.57
CA GLY A 160 0.55 7.48 8.77
C GLY A 160 1.51 6.32 8.52
N VAL A 161 2.21 5.87 9.55
CA VAL A 161 3.11 4.71 9.41
C VAL A 161 2.28 3.52 8.98
N ALA A 162 2.45 3.09 7.73
CA ALA A 162 1.93 1.81 7.30
C ALA A 162 2.50 0.75 8.26
N PRO A 163 1.68 -0.15 8.82
CA PRO A 163 2.17 -1.21 9.70
C PRO A 163 3.33 -1.97 9.04
N ALA A 164 4.25 -2.52 9.84
CA ALA A 164 5.47 -3.12 9.30
C ALA A 164 5.20 -4.29 8.31
N ASN A 165 4.03 -4.92 8.42
CA ASN A 165 3.55 -5.99 7.54
C ASN A 165 2.62 -5.49 6.40
N ALA A 166 2.46 -4.18 6.23
CA ALA A 166 1.64 -3.61 5.18
C ALA A 166 2.43 -3.44 3.87
N ILE A 167 1.76 -3.73 2.77
CA ILE A 167 2.22 -3.42 1.42
C ILE A 167 1.87 -1.96 1.15
N MET A 168 2.90 -1.14 0.94
CA MET A 168 2.72 0.26 0.56
C MET A 168 2.35 0.35 -0.93
N LEU A 169 1.09 0.65 -1.23
CA LEU A 169 0.58 0.81 -2.58
C LEU A 169 0.91 2.19 -3.17
N PHE A 170 0.90 3.25 -2.36
CA PHE A 170 1.33 4.58 -2.80
C PHE A 170 1.87 5.44 -1.65
N ASP A 171 3.15 5.78 -1.73
CA ASP A 171 3.93 6.55 -0.74
C ASP A 171 4.11 8.04 -1.11
N GLY A 172 3.44 8.51 -2.16
CA GLY A 172 3.60 9.86 -2.67
C GLY A 172 4.64 9.99 -3.80
N THR A 173 5.29 8.91 -4.23
CA THR A 173 6.31 8.95 -5.28
C THR A 173 5.81 8.44 -6.63
N LEU A 174 6.45 8.90 -7.71
CA LEU A 174 6.23 8.36 -9.05
C LEU A 174 6.59 6.87 -9.13
N ALA A 175 7.62 6.46 -8.40
CA ALA A 175 8.10 5.08 -8.37
C ALA A 175 7.06 4.12 -7.78
N SER A 176 6.41 4.48 -6.66
CA SER A 176 5.34 3.64 -6.08
C SER A 176 4.10 3.61 -6.98
N ARG A 177 3.75 4.72 -7.65
CA ARG A 177 2.71 4.70 -8.69
C ARG A 177 3.05 3.70 -9.81
N ASP A 178 4.24 3.80 -10.40
CA ASP A 178 4.63 3.01 -11.56
C ASP A 178 4.77 1.51 -11.26
N ALA A 179 5.24 1.18 -10.06
CA ALA A 179 5.39 -0.20 -9.62
C ALA A 179 4.06 -0.87 -9.25
N ASN A 180 3.15 -0.12 -8.61
CA ASN A 180 1.99 -0.71 -7.94
C ASN A 180 0.67 -0.47 -8.67
N TRP A 181 0.61 0.44 -9.65
CA TRP A 181 -0.64 0.83 -10.31
C TRP A 181 -0.55 0.78 -11.84
N LYS A 182 -1.60 0.23 -12.44
CA LYS A 182 -1.79 0.18 -13.89
C LYS A 182 -3.20 0.64 -14.26
N ARG A 183 -3.39 1.12 -15.48
CA ARG A 183 -4.72 1.42 -16.01
C ARG A 183 -5.55 0.15 -16.12
N GLY A 184 -6.79 0.20 -15.63
CA GLY A 184 -7.69 -0.94 -15.61
C GLY A 184 -8.18 -1.37 -16.99
N ALA A 185 -8.17 -0.46 -17.97
CA ALA A 185 -8.66 -0.70 -19.32
C ALA A 185 -7.67 -1.49 -20.20
N ASP A 186 -6.37 -1.23 -20.07
CA ASP A 186 -5.34 -1.74 -20.99
C ASP A 186 -4.07 -2.26 -20.30
N ASN A 187 -4.05 -2.30 -18.96
CA ASN A 187 -2.90 -2.71 -18.14
C ASN A 187 -1.62 -1.89 -18.32
N ALA A 188 -1.65 -0.78 -19.04
CA ALA A 188 -0.49 0.09 -19.16
C ALA A 188 -0.20 0.80 -17.82
N VAL A 189 1.03 1.29 -17.65
CA VAL A 189 1.41 2.07 -16.46
C VAL A 189 0.44 3.24 -16.25
N SER A 190 0.06 3.48 -14.99
CA SER A 190 -0.81 4.60 -14.64
C SER A 190 -0.22 5.94 -15.10
N ASN A 191 -1.06 6.75 -15.75
CA ASN A 191 -0.70 8.12 -16.16
C ASN A 191 -1.31 9.18 -15.23
N TRP A 192 -1.83 8.79 -14.06
CA TRP A 192 -2.31 9.74 -13.06
C TRP A 192 -1.11 10.53 -12.53
N PRO A 193 -1.16 11.88 -12.56
CA PRO A 193 -0.01 12.70 -12.19
C PRO A 193 0.28 12.61 -10.70
N VAL A 194 1.58 12.60 -10.36
CA VAL A 194 2.08 12.66 -8.99
C VAL A 194 2.73 14.02 -8.78
N ALA A 195 2.22 14.79 -7.81
CA ALA A 195 2.77 16.08 -7.43
C ALA A 195 2.55 16.31 -5.94
N ASN A 196 3.52 16.92 -5.26
CA ASN A 196 3.41 17.24 -3.83
C ASN A 196 3.02 16.03 -2.95
N GLY A 197 3.42 14.82 -3.36
CA GLY A 197 3.13 13.56 -2.69
C GLY A 197 1.72 13.01 -2.81
N SER A 198 0.90 13.57 -3.71
CA SER A 198 -0.43 13.06 -4.00
C SER A 198 -0.51 12.54 -5.43
N LEU A 199 -1.32 11.50 -5.61
CA LEU A 199 -1.70 10.93 -6.89
C LEU A 199 -3.06 11.54 -7.27
N SER A 200 -3.11 12.34 -8.33
CA SER A 200 -4.35 13.01 -8.74
C SER A 200 -5.08 12.23 -9.82
N VAL A 201 -6.40 12.16 -9.74
CA VAL A 201 -7.24 11.55 -10.79
C VAL A 201 -6.96 12.21 -12.14
N ASN A 202 -6.75 11.40 -13.17
CA ASN A 202 -6.69 11.82 -14.56
C ASN A 202 -7.80 11.08 -15.34
N LEU A 203 -8.54 11.77 -16.19
CA LEU A 203 -9.67 11.20 -16.94
C LEU A 203 -9.32 10.73 -18.34
N SER A 204 -8.09 10.96 -18.81
CA SER A 204 -7.68 10.66 -20.18
C SER A 204 -6.53 9.63 -20.22
N PRO A 205 -6.62 8.58 -21.06
CA PRO A 205 -7.75 8.25 -21.93
C PRO A 205 -8.96 7.72 -21.14
N SER A 206 -10.19 7.92 -21.61
CA SER A 206 -11.38 7.40 -20.93
C SER A 206 -11.77 6.00 -21.46
N PRO A 207 -12.10 5.03 -20.60
CA PRO A 207 -12.06 5.09 -19.14
C PRO A 207 -10.62 5.03 -18.60
N ASN A 208 -10.34 5.75 -17.52
CA ASN A 208 -8.98 5.88 -16.96
C ASN A 208 -8.85 5.41 -15.51
N ASP A 209 -9.74 4.50 -15.08
CA ASP A 209 -9.63 3.87 -13.77
C ASP A 209 -8.26 3.21 -13.62
N ILE A 210 -7.69 3.27 -12.42
CA ILE A 210 -6.43 2.58 -12.12
C ILE A 210 -6.69 1.45 -11.14
N ILE A 211 -5.96 0.36 -11.31
CA ILE A 211 -6.02 -0.83 -10.49
C ILE A 211 -4.64 -1.17 -9.96
N THR A 212 -4.59 -1.82 -8.80
CA THR A 212 -3.34 -2.37 -8.29
C THR A 212 -2.79 -3.44 -9.23
N THR A 213 -1.47 -3.55 -9.33
CA THR A 213 -0.80 -4.64 -10.05
C THR A 213 -1.00 -5.97 -9.33
N GLN A 214 -0.96 -5.95 -8.00
CA GLN A 214 -1.29 -7.06 -7.14
C GLN A 214 -2.82 -7.22 -6.96
N GLN A 215 -3.23 -8.44 -6.59
CA GLN A 215 -4.62 -8.83 -6.40
C GLN A 215 -4.82 -9.37 -4.99
N PHE A 216 -6.00 -9.13 -4.42
CA PHE A 216 -6.29 -9.40 -3.01
C PHE A 216 -7.63 -10.11 -2.84
N LYS A 217 -7.79 -10.79 -1.70
CA LYS A 217 -9.04 -11.40 -1.26
C LYS A 217 -9.52 -10.71 0.01
N ASP A 218 -9.10 -11.20 1.17
CA ASP A 218 -9.36 -10.54 2.44
C ASP A 218 -8.21 -9.60 2.78
N PHE A 219 -8.52 -8.42 3.31
CA PHE A 219 -7.50 -7.43 3.63
C PHE A 219 -8.00 -6.34 4.57
N GLN A 220 -7.02 -5.67 5.18
CA GLN A 220 -7.18 -4.34 5.76
C GLN A 220 -6.54 -3.32 4.83
N LEU A 221 -7.21 -2.20 4.59
CA LEU A 221 -6.80 -1.16 3.65
C LEU A 221 -6.88 0.19 4.35
N HIS A 222 -5.86 1.01 4.14
CA HIS A 222 -5.88 2.43 4.46
C HIS A 222 -5.73 3.24 3.18
N VAL A 223 -6.54 4.30 3.07
CA VAL A 223 -6.50 5.26 1.95
C VAL A 223 -6.75 6.65 2.50
N GLU A 224 -5.86 7.60 2.20
CA GLU A 224 -6.17 9.02 2.33
C GLU A 224 -6.58 9.61 0.99
N TRP A 225 -7.62 10.44 1.01
CA TRP A 225 -8.19 11.07 -0.18
C TRP A 225 -8.57 12.52 0.08
N LEU A 226 -8.50 13.36 -0.96
CA LEU A 226 -8.91 14.76 -0.93
C LEU A 226 -9.87 15.00 -2.09
N SER A 227 -11.07 15.46 -1.77
CA SER A 227 -12.03 15.92 -2.77
C SER A 227 -12.06 17.46 -2.80
N PRO A 228 -11.84 18.10 -3.97
CA PRO A 228 -11.81 19.56 -4.08
C PRO A 228 -13.21 20.18 -3.97
N SER A 229 -13.26 21.48 -3.69
CA SER A 229 -14.51 22.25 -3.63
C SER A 229 -15.21 22.35 -4.98
N GLY A 230 -16.53 22.60 -4.97
CA GLY A 230 -17.32 22.81 -6.18
C GLY A 230 -18.03 21.55 -6.67
N GLY A 231 -18.77 21.71 -7.76
CA GLY A 231 -19.71 20.71 -8.27
C GLY A 231 -20.97 20.58 -7.40
N THR A 232 -21.94 19.78 -7.86
CA THR A 232 -23.16 19.45 -7.13
C THR A 232 -23.51 17.98 -7.32
N GLY A 233 -24.18 17.38 -6.34
CA GLY A 233 -24.55 15.96 -6.38
C GLY A 233 -23.34 15.06 -6.67
N GLN A 234 -23.51 14.13 -7.61
CA GLN A 234 -22.46 13.18 -8.03
C GLN A 234 -21.37 13.80 -8.91
N GLU A 235 -21.41 15.11 -9.19
CA GLU A 235 -20.33 15.83 -9.88
C GLU A 235 -19.48 16.66 -8.91
N ALA A 236 -19.73 16.55 -7.60
CA ALA A 236 -18.98 17.24 -6.55
C ALA A 236 -17.73 16.46 -6.17
N GLY A 237 -16.73 16.39 -7.07
CA GLY A 237 -15.45 15.73 -6.78
C GLY A 237 -15.60 14.24 -6.57
N ASN A 238 -16.23 13.57 -7.53
CA ASN A 238 -16.56 12.15 -7.48
C ASN A 238 -15.35 11.27 -7.85
N SER A 239 -15.20 10.19 -7.10
CA SER A 239 -14.33 9.05 -7.37
C SER A 239 -14.86 7.88 -6.53
N GLY A 240 -14.12 6.79 -6.45
CA GLY A 240 -14.53 5.63 -5.69
C GLY A 240 -13.37 4.69 -5.45
N ILE A 241 -13.39 4.06 -4.29
CA ILE A 241 -12.45 2.99 -3.92
C ILE A 241 -13.21 1.69 -4.07
N LYS A 242 -12.95 0.93 -5.14
CA LYS A 242 -13.66 -0.34 -5.40
C LYS A 242 -12.85 -1.53 -4.91
N LEU A 243 -13.35 -2.17 -3.86
CA LEU A 243 -12.83 -3.40 -3.29
C LEU A 243 -13.05 -4.53 -4.30
N GLN A 244 -11.96 -5.18 -4.72
CA GLN A 244 -11.96 -6.21 -5.77
C GLN A 244 -12.56 -5.75 -7.13
N ARG A 245 -12.68 -4.43 -7.37
CA ARG A 245 -13.43 -3.83 -8.50
C ARG A 245 -14.95 -4.05 -8.49
N PHE A 246 -15.50 -4.67 -7.44
CA PHE A 246 -16.91 -5.06 -7.34
C PHE A 246 -17.70 -4.16 -6.38
N TYR A 247 -17.07 -3.74 -5.28
CA TYR A 247 -17.77 -3.07 -4.17
C TYR A 247 -17.16 -1.69 -3.92
N GLU A 248 -17.90 -0.65 -4.26
CA GLU A 248 -17.48 0.74 -4.22
C GLU A 248 -17.76 1.38 -2.87
N ILE A 249 -16.69 1.87 -2.25
CA ILE A 249 -16.76 2.79 -1.13
C ILE A 249 -16.64 4.20 -1.71
N GLN A 250 -17.70 4.98 -1.55
CA GLN A 250 -17.86 6.23 -2.27
C GLN A 250 -16.88 7.31 -1.80
N VAL A 251 -16.30 8.02 -2.77
CA VAL A 251 -15.50 9.24 -2.55
C VAL A 251 -16.21 10.42 -3.19
N LEU A 252 -16.59 11.41 -2.38
CA LEU A 252 -17.33 12.58 -2.84
C LEU A 252 -17.04 13.79 -1.94
N ASN A 253 -17.21 15.00 -2.46
CA ASN A 253 -17.19 16.22 -1.67
C ASN A 253 -18.51 16.37 -0.89
N THR A 254 -18.66 15.57 0.17
CA THR A 254 -19.83 15.62 1.06
C THR A 254 -19.62 16.69 2.15
N PRO A 255 -20.53 17.67 2.32
CA PRO A 255 -20.44 18.65 3.40
C PRO A 255 -20.49 18.01 4.80
N SER A 256 -19.77 18.59 5.77
CA SER A 256 -19.76 18.12 7.16
C SER A 256 -21.12 18.20 7.87
N THR A 257 -22.04 19.01 7.34
CA THR A 257 -23.40 19.19 7.86
C THR A 257 -24.45 18.36 7.11
N ALA A 258 -24.05 17.60 6.09
CA ALA A 258 -24.99 16.84 5.28
C ALA A 258 -25.63 15.69 6.07
N THR A 259 -26.92 15.44 5.78
CA THR A 259 -27.56 14.16 6.11
C THR A 259 -27.17 13.16 5.03
N LEU A 260 -26.46 12.10 5.42
CA LEU A 260 -25.83 11.19 4.47
C LEU A 260 -26.83 10.33 3.69
N GLN A 261 -26.64 10.27 2.39
CA GLN A 261 -27.32 9.36 1.45
C GLN A 261 -26.41 8.16 1.10
N ASN A 262 -26.98 7.15 0.45
CA ASN A 262 -26.26 5.94 0.04
C ASN A 262 -25.30 6.17 -1.15
N ASN A 263 -25.14 7.40 -1.62
CA ASN A 263 -24.22 7.81 -2.67
C ASN A 263 -23.34 9.01 -2.25
N ASP A 264 -23.32 9.34 -0.95
CA ASP A 264 -22.39 10.31 -0.37
C ASP A 264 -21.08 9.63 0.06
N ALA A 265 -20.07 10.44 0.40
CA ALA A 265 -18.81 9.94 0.93
C ALA A 265 -19.03 8.97 2.11
N GLY A 266 -18.32 7.85 2.07
CA GLY A 266 -18.34 6.81 3.08
C GLY A 266 -19.49 5.81 2.89
N ALA A 267 -20.39 6.02 1.93
CA ALA A 267 -21.41 5.04 1.60
C ALA A 267 -20.82 3.78 0.95
N ILE A 268 -21.45 2.64 1.22
CA ILE A 268 -21.35 1.48 0.32
C ILE A 268 -22.30 1.80 -0.82
N TYR A 269 -21.74 2.14 -1.99
CA TYR A 269 -22.43 2.91 -3.01
C TYR A 269 -23.77 2.28 -3.44
N LEU A 270 -24.84 3.08 -3.40
CA LEU A 270 -26.25 2.74 -3.63
C LEU A 270 -26.84 1.65 -2.71
N LEU A 271 -26.05 1.05 -1.82
CA LEU A 271 -26.52 0.04 -0.88
C LEU A 271 -26.85 0.67 0.48
N ARG A 272 -25.91 1.41 1.07
CA ARG A 272 -26.01 1.85 2.47
C ARG A 272 -25.28 3.17 2.72
N PRO A 273 -25.95 4.20 3.28
CA PRO A 273 -25.26 5.41 3.74
C PRO A 273 -24.33 5.09 4.90
N ALA A 274 -23.24 5.85 5.06
CA ALA A 274 -22.45 5.81 6.29
C ALA A 274 -23.34 6.19 7.49
N SER A 275 -23.19 5.50 8.62
CA SER A 275 -24.06 5.72 9.79
C SER A 275 -23.80 7.05 10.50
N LYS A 276 -22.65 7.69 10.26
CA LYS A 276 -22.26 8.99 10.81
C LYS A 276 -21.52 9.79 9.75
N ASN A 277 -21.78 11.09 9.70
CA ASN A 277 -21.01 12.02 8.87
C ASN A 277 -19.69 12.34 9.58
N ALA A 278 -18.58 11.88 9.01
CA ALA A 278 -17.24 12.16 9.49
C ALA A 278 -16.46 13.08 8.55
N SER A 279 -17.13 13.75 7.60
CA SER A 279 -16.48 14.63 6.64
C SER A 279 -15.84 15.84 7.31
N LEU A 280 -14.60 16.12 6.92
CA LEU A 280 -13.90 17.36 7.22
C LEU A 280 -14.22 18.49 6.22
N GLY A 281 -15.14 18.28 5.27
CA GLY A 281 -15.49 19.23 4.22
C GLY A 281 -14.51 19.27 3.05
N ALA A 282 -14.85 20.10 2.05
CA ALA A 282 -14.09 20.24 0.82
C ALA A 282 -12.65 20.71 1.03
N GLY A 283 -11.71 20.18 0.24
CA GLY A 283 -10.31 20.60 0.27
C GLY A 283 -9.51 20.11 1.47
N ASN A 284 -10.12 19.35 2.38
CA ASN A 284 -9.43 18.69 3.47
C ASN A 284 -9.14 17.22 3.13
N TRP A 285 -8.00 16.72 3.60
CA TRP A 285 -7.68 15.30 3.52
C TRP A 285 -8.60 14.51 4.43
N GLN A 286 -9.11 13.42 3.90
CA GLN A 286 -10.01 12.46 4.52
C GLN A 286 -9.30 11.10 4.54
N SER A 287 -9.73 10.19 5.40
CA SER A 287 -9.15 8.86 5.51
C SER A 287 -10.23 7.80 5.62
N TYR A 288 -10.01 6.66 4.95
CA TYR A 288 -10.73 5.42 5.21
C TYR A 288 -9.78 4.35 5.70
N ASP A 289 -10.15 3.71 6.82
CA ASP A 289 -9.62 2.42 7.23
C ASP A 289 -10.71 1.37 7.01
N ILE A 290 -10.41 0.38 6.17
CA ILE A 290 -11.36 -0.59 5.68
C ILE A 290 -10.85 -1.98 6.04
N LYS A 291 -11.66 -2.77 6.76
CA LYS A 291 -11.50 -4.22 6.83
C LYS A 291 -12.49 -4.85 5.87
N PHE A 292 -11.99 -5.64 4.93
CA PHE A 292 -12.79 -6.26 3.89
C PHE A 292 -12.63 -7.78 3.92
N THR A 293 -13.76 -8.47 3.91
CA THR A 293 -13.85 -9.92 3.73
C THR A 293 -14.53 -10.17 2.39
N ALA A 294 -13.81 -10.79 1.45
CA ALA A 294 -14.35 -11.08 0.12
C ALA A 294 -15.51 -12.08 0.17
N ALA A 295 -16.38 -12.05 -0.84
CA ALA A 295 -17.39 -13.08 -1.03
C ALA A 295 -16.74 -14.48 -1.08
N ARG A 296 -17.45 -15.49 -0.56
CA ARG A 296 -16.99 -16.89 -0.58
C ARG A 296 -17.66 -17.63 -1.71
N TRP A 297 -16.92 -18.56 -2.30
CA TRP A 297 -17.34 -19.30 -3.49
C TRP A 297 -17.05 -20.80 -3.34
N SER A 298 -17.91 -21.62 -3.91
CA SER A 298 -17.69 -23.04 -4.17
C SER A 298 -17.70 -23.24 -5.68
N GLY A 299 -16.51 -23.35 -6.28
CA GLY A 299 -16.35 -23.23 -7.73
C GLY A 299 -16.86 -21.87 -8.22
N GLY A 300 -17.78 -21.87 -9.19
CA GLY A 300 -18.41 -20.66 -9.71
C GLY A 300 -19.63 -20.17 -8.92
N THR A 301 -20.04 -20.84 -7.84
CA THR A 301 -21.25 -20.50 -7.08
C THR A 301 -20.90 -19.69 -5.82
N LYS A 302 -21.48 -18.51 -5.65
CA LYS A 302 -21.33 -17.71 -4.42
C LYS A 302 -22.05 -18.38 -3.25
N ILE A 303 -21.35 -18.60 -2.15
CA ILE A 303 -21.84 -19.26 -0.92
C ILE A 303 -21.87 -18.34 0.30
N ALA A 304 -21.19 -17.20 0.25
CA ALA A 304 -21.34 -16.12 1.24
C ALA A 304 -21.03 -14.77 0.59
N ASN A 305 -21.72 -13.73 1.03
CA ASN A 305 -21.52 -12.36 0.54
C ASN A 305 -20.23 -11.74 1.10
N ALA A 306 -19.74 -10.71 0.42
CA ALA A 306 -18.65 -9.90 0.95
C ALA A 306 -19.11 -9.11 2.19
N ARG A 307 -18.17 -8.74 3.05
CA ARG A 307 -18.45 -7.93 4.25
C ARG A 307 -17.41 -6.84 4.41
N VAL A 308 -17.82 -5.70 4.98
CA VAL A 308 -16.94 -4.55 5.17
C VAL A 308 -17.17 -3.86 6.52
N THR A 309 -16.08 -3.51 7.18
CA THR A 309 -16.05 -2.57 8.30
C THR A 309 -15.26 -1.34 7.85
N ILE A 310 -15.80 -0.14 8.08
CA ILE A 310 -15.19 1.11 7.61
C ILE A 310 -15.15 2.12 8.75
N ARG A 311 -13.95 2.68 8.97
CA ARG A 311 -13.77 3.92 9.72
C ARG A 311 -13.49 5.04 8.75
N TRP A 312 -14.25 6.13 8.87
CA TRP A 312 -14.00 7.38 8.15
C TRP A 312 -13.44 8.39 9.15
N ASN A 313 -12.21 8.84 8.93
CA ASN A 313 -11.49 9.72 9.86
C ASN A 313 -11.47 9.18 11.29
N GLY A 314 -11.22 7.87 11.42
CA GLY A 314 -11.21 7.14 12.70
C GLY A 314 -12.59 6.83 13.28
N ILE A 315 -13.68 7.44 12.79
CA ILE A 315 -15.04 7.20 13.24
C ILE A 315 -15.60 5.95 12.53
N LEU A 316 -16.02 4.95 13.30
CA LEU A 316 -16.71 3.77 12.76
C LEU A 316 -18.04 4.19 12.12
N VAL A 317 -18.16 3.97 10.81
CA VAL A 317 -19.35 4.34 10.00
C VAL A 317 -20.07 3.14 9.41
N HIS A 318 -19.37 2.01 9.23
CA HIS A 318 -19.92 0.70 8.91
C HIS A 318 -19.25 -0.35 9.78
N ASP A 319 -20.03 -1.25 10.37
CA ASP A 319 -19.56 -2.31 11.26
C ASP A 319 -20.03 -3.66 10.72
N ASP A 320 -19.07 -4.45 10.21
CA ASP A 320 -19.28 -5.78 9.60
C ASP A 320 -20.51 -5.89 8.68
N VAL A 321 -20.67 -4.90 7.78
CA VAL A 321 -21.84 -4.80 6.89
C VAL A 321 -21.70 -5.77 5.72
N GLU A 322 -22.70 -6.60 5.53
CA GLU A 322 -22.82 -7.51 4.39
C GLU A 322 -23.15 -6.76 3.08
N ILE A 323 -22.46 -7.13 2.00
CA ILE A 323 -22.62 -6.56 0.66
C ILE A 323 -23.10 -7.68 -0.28
N PRO A 324 -24.41 -7.73 -0.59
CA PRO A 324 -25.02 -8.89 -1.26
C PRO A 324 -24.73 -8.97 -2.76
N ALA A 325 -24.33 -7.87 -3.39
CA ALA A 325 -24.11 -7.76 -4.82
C ALA A 325 -23.01 -6.72 -5.13
N GLN A 326 -22.46 -6.74 -6.34
CA GLN A 326 -21.69 -5.62 -6.90
C GLN A 326 -22.45 -4.29 -6.71
N THR A 327 -21.72 -3.19 -6.51
CA THR A 327 -22.34 -1.85 -6.36
C THR A 327 -22.33 -1.09 -7.68
N GLY A 328 -23.39 -0.32 -7.96
CA GLY A 328 -23.44 0.58 -9.12
C GLY A 328 -23.06 -0.10 -10.45
N ALA A 329 -22.22 0.57 -11.24
CA ALA A 329 -21.69 0.08 -12.51
C ALA A 329 -20.35 -0.66 -12.36
N SER A 330 -20.11 -1.30 -11.22
CA SER A 330 -18.90 -2.10 -10.97
C SER A 330 -18.91 -3.41 -11.77
N LEU A 331 -17.78 -4.13 -11.79
CA LEU A 331 -17.71 -5.43 -12.45
C LEU A 331 -18.50 -6.49 -11.68
N VAL A 332 -18.99 -7.49 -12.42
CA VAL A 332 -19.67 -8.66 -11.85
C VAL A 332 -18.71 -9.40 -10.95
N GLU A 333 -19.18 -9.72 -9.75
CA GLU A 333 -18.41 -10.47 -8.78
C GLU A 333 -17.95 -11.80 -9.37
N ALA A 334 -16.70 -12.15 -9.10
CA ALA A 334 -16.11 -13.41 -9.50
C ALA A 334 -15.29 -14.01 -8.35
N PRO A 335 -15.13 -15.35 -8.29
CA PRO A 335 -14.23 -16.00 -7.35
C PRO A 335 -12.77 -15.58 -7.60
N GLY A 336 -11.91 -15.77 -6.60
CA GLY A 336 -10.46 -15.56 -6.69
C GLY A 336 -9.96 -14.23 -6.11
N LEU A 337 -8.70 -13.93 -6.41
CA LEU A 337 -8.07 -12.66 -6.06
C LEU A 337 -8.43 -11.61 -7.12
N HIS A 338 -8.65 -10.37 -6.69
CA HIS A 338 -8.95 -9.26 -7.59
C HIS A 338 -8.27 -7.99 -7.10
N PRO A 339 -7.91 -7.05 -8.00
CA PRO A 339 -7.19 -5.86 -7.60
C PRO A 339 -8.11 -4.85 -6.90
N LEU A 340 -7.51 -3.95 -6.13
CA LEU A 340 -8.15 -2.71 -5.68
C LEU A 340 -8.24 -1.75 -6.88
N MET A 341 -9.31 -0.96 -6.96
CA MET A 341 -9.47 0.05 -8.02
C MET A 341 -9.74 1.44 -7.43
N LEU A 342 -9.11 2.46 -8.00
CA LEU A 342 -9.46 3.86 -7.81
C LEU A 342 -10.13 4.38 -9.09
N GLN A 343 -11.32 4.95 -8.95
CA GLN A 343 -12.15 5.36 -10.08
C GLN A 343 -11.75 6.73 -10.63
N ALA A 344 -11.62 6.82 -11.95
CA ALA A 344 -11.60 8.06 -12.70
C ALA A 344 -13.03 8.46 -13.07
N HIS A 345 -13.64 9.37 -12.31
CA HIS A 345 -14.98 9.90 -12.61
C HIS A 345 -14.91 11.37 -13.02
N SER A 346 -15.77 11.77 -13.96
CA SER A 346 -15.94 13.19 -14.29
C SER A 346 -16.39 13.99 -13.07
N THR A 347 -16.02 15.26 -13.03
CA THR A 347 -16.37 16.14 -11.93
C THR A 347 -16.51 17.58 -12.42
N GLN A 348 -17.41 18.32 -11.80
CA GLN A 348 -17.55 19.78 -11.95
C GLN A 348 -16.88 20.54 -10.78
N ALA A 349 -16.18 19.83 -9.90
CA ALA A 349 -15.37 20.45 -8.86
C ALA A 349 -14.19 21.22 -9.45
N SER A 350 -13.57 22.08 -8.63
CA SER A 350 -12.48 22.97 -9.01
C SER A 350 -11.18 22.25 -9.38
N GLY A 351 -11.13 20.92 -9.28
CA GLY A 351 -9.98 20.10 -9.62
C GLY A 351 -10.26 18.60 -9.51
N PRO A 352 -9.22 17.76 -9.68
CA PRO A 352 -9.34 16.32 -9.51
C PRO A 352 -9.33 15.92 -8.03
N VAL A 353 -9.97 14.79 -7.73
CA VAL A 353 -9.75 14.06 -6.47
C VAL A 353 -8.29 13.61 -6.42
N GLN A 354 -7.71 13.60 -5.21
CA GLN A 354 -6.33 13.20 -4.99
C GLN A 354 -6.24 12.11 -3.92
N TYR A 355 -5.23 11.26 -4.03
CA TYR A 355 -4.96 10.17 -3.10
C TYR A 355 -3.54 10.27 -2.56
N ARG A 356 -3.33 9.83 -1.32
CA ARG A 356 -2.01 9.60 -0.72
C ARG A 356 -2.10 8.49 0.32
N ASN A 357 -0.96 8.04 0.82
CA ASN A 357 -0.89 7.08 1.92
C ASN A 357 -1.79 5.86 1.68
N VAL A 358 -1.54 5.12 0.61
CA VAL A 358 -2.36 3.95 0.30
C VAL A 358 -1.57 2.72 0.68
N TRP A 359 -2.03 1.96 1.67
CA TRP A 359 -1.38 0.71 2.09
C TRP A 359 -2.40 -0.36 2.43
N ILE A 360 -1.99 -1.61 2.27
CA ILE A 360 -2.86 -2.78 2.43
C ILE A 360 -2.15 -3.88 3.21
N ILE A 361 -2.88 -4.56 4.09
CA ILE A 361 -2.43 -5.77 4.80
C ILE A 361 -3.34 -6.90 4.31
N PRO A 362 -2.84 -7.80 3.45
CA PRO A 362 -3.58 -9.00 3.09
C PRO A 362 -3.84 -9.86 4.33
N GLU A 363 -5.10 -10.23 4.58
CA GLU A 363 -5.46 -11.17 5.66
C GLU A 363 -5.29 -12.62 5.23
N ASP A 364 -5.40 -12.91 3.91
CA ASP A 364 -4.96 -14.17 3.30
C ASP A 364 -3.50 -14.02 2.85
N THR A 365 -2.53 -14.34 3.72
CA THR A 365 -1.12 -14.34 3.32
C THR A 365 -0.75 -15.64 2.59
N PHE A 366 0.25 -15.57 1.70
CA PHE A 366 0.89 -16.77 1.13
C PHE A 366 1.27 -17.78 2.24
N THR A 367 1.73 -17.27 3.39
CA THR A 367 2.07 -18.05 4.58
C THR A 367 0.89 -18.88 5.08
N GLN A 368 -0.34 -18.36 5.11
CA GLN A 368 -1.50 -19.13 5.56
C GLN A 368 -1.85 -20.28 4.62
N GLN A 369 -1.67 -20.12 3.31
CA GLN A 369 -1.94 -21.19 2.35
C GLN A 369 -0.87 -22.27 2.36
N TRP A 370 0.39 -21.87 2.55
CA TRP A 370 1.51 -22.76 2.79
C TRP A 370 1.33 -23.53 4.11
N ASP A 371 1.03 -22.83 5.20
CA ASP A 371 0.82 -23.44 6.53
C ASP A 371 -0.40 -24.37 6.54
N ALA A 372 -1.48 -24.01 5.85
CA ALA A 372 -2.62 -24.89 5.66
C ALA A 372 -2.23 -26.15 4.88
N TRP A 373 -1.42 -26.02 3.82
CA TRP A 373 -0.93 -27.17 3.05
C TRP A 373 0.03 -28.05 3.87
N LEU A 374 0.93 -27.45 4.67
CA LEU A 374 1.76 -28.20 5.61
C LEU A 374 0.90 -28.98 6.61
N ALA A 375 -0.16 -28.35 7.12
CA ALA A 375 -1.10 -28.97 8.07
C ALA A 375 -1.87 -30.14 7.43
N THR A 376 -2.39 -30.00 6.20
CA THR A 376 -3.10 -31.09 5.51
C THR A 376 -2.23 -32.31 5.30
N HIS A 377 -0.92 -32.11 5.12
CA HIS A 377 0.05 -33.20 4.97
C HIS A 377 0.73 -33.57 6.28
N THR A 378 0.39 -32.93 7.40
CA THR A 378 0.98 -33.19 8.72
C THR A 378 2.51 -33.12 8.69
N LEU A 379 3.06 -32.12 8.00
CA LEU A 379 4.50 -31.84 7.94
C LEU A 379 4.91 -30.94 9.11
N THR A 380 5.97 -31.31 9.82
CA THR A 380 6.47 -30.57 11.00
C THR A 380 7.99 -30.59 11.06
N GLY A 381 8.59 -29.62 11.77
CA GLY A 381 10.04 -29.56 11.98
C GLY A 381 10.81 -29.46 10.67
N ASN A 382 11.92 -30.19 10.54
CA ASN A 382 12.75 -30.16 9.33
C ASN A 382 12.00 -30.62 8.07
N ASN A 383 10.99 -31.48 8.21
CA ASN A 383 10.18 -31.96 7.08
C ASN A 383 9.20 -30.89 6.57
N ALA A 384 9.01 -29.78 7.28
CA ALA A 384 8.18 -28.66 6.83
C ALA A 384 8.99 -27.57 6.08
N LEU A 385 10.32 -27.71 6.00
CA LEU A 385 11.14 -26.73 5.27
C LEU A 385 10.79 -26.75 3.77
N PRO A 386 10.74 -25.60 3.08
CA PRO A 386 10.46 -25.56 1.64
C PRO A 386 11.45 -26.40 0.80
N SER A 387 12.68 -26.54 1.27
CA SER A 387 13.74 -27.33 0.63
C SER A 387 13.77 -28.80 1.05
N ALA A 388 12.92 -29.23 1.98
CA ALA A 388 12.87 -30.63 2.41
C ALA A 388 12.15 -31.48 1.37
N ASP A 389 12.54 -32.75 1.31
CA ASP A 389 12.01 -33.80 0.45
C ASP A 389 11.70 -35.00 1.36
N PRO A 390 10.52 -35.02 2.02
CA PRO A 390 10.24 -36.01 3.06
C PRO A 390 10.03 -37.43 2.54
N ASP A 391 9.64 -37.61 1.28
CA ASP A 391 9.44 -38.92 0.65
C ASP A 391 10.62 -39.38 -0.23
N GLY A 392 11.59 -38.50 -0.49
CA GLY A 392 12.89 -38.82 -1.06
C GLY A 392 12.86 -39.04 -2.57
N ASP A 393 11.86 -38.51 -3.27
CA ASP A 393 11.72 -38.69 -4.72
C ASP A 393 12.49 -37.66 -5.56
N GLY A 394 13.14 -36.71 -4.88
CA GLY A 394 13.96 -35.65 -5.48
C GLY A 394 13.20 -34.36 -5.73
N ILE A 395 11.93 -34.28 -5.37
CA ILE A 395 11.12 -33.05 -5.41
C ILE A 395 10.96 -32.51 -3.98
N ASN A 396 11.27 -31.23 -3.80
CA ASN A 396 11.10 -30.61 -2.49
C ASN A 396 9.66 -30.13 -2.25
N ASN A 397 9.32 -29.87 -1.00
CA ASN A 397 8.01 -29.36 -0.59
C ASN A 397 7.55 -28.13 -1.39
N ARG A 398 8.48 -27.24 -1.79
CA ARG A 398 8.14 -26.06 -2.60
C ARG A 398 7.57 -26.47 -3.95
N TRP A 399 8.20 -27.42 -4.62
CA TRP A 399 7.71 -27.96 -5.89
C TRP A 399 6.48 -28.85 -5.71
N GLU A 400 6.41 -29.63 -4.63
CA GLU A 400 5.21 -30.41 -4.30
C GLU A 400 3.98 -29.50 -4.14
N TYR A 401 4.14 -28.40 -3.43
CA TYR A 401 3.11 -27.37 -3.30
C TYR A 401 2.76 -26.73 -4.65
N ALA A 402 3.76 -26.46 -5.50
CA ALA A 402 3.58 -25.84 -6.82
C ALA A 402 2.84 -26.74 -7.82
N MET A 403 3.06 -28.05 -7.74
CA MET A 403 2.43 -29.06 -8.58
C MET A 403 1.13 -29.60 -7.98
N GLY A 404 0.90 -29.36 -6.68
CA GLY A 404 -0.27 -29.87 -5.97
C GLY A 404 -0.20 -31.34 -5.61
N THR A 405 1.01 -31.87 -5.46
CA THR A 405 1.30 -33.25 -5.13
C THR A 405 1.44 -33.45 -3.62
N ASN A 406 1.61 -34.70 -3.18
CA ASN A 406 1.65 -35.07 -1.77
C ASN A 406 3.09 -35.34 -1.35
N PRO A 407 3.69 -34.51 -0.47
CA PRO A 407 5.10 -34.56 -0.07
C PRO A 407 5.47 -35.75 0.83
N LYS A 408 4.55 -36.70 1.01
CA LYS A 408 4.73 -37.94 1.78
C LYS A 408 4.56 -39.19 0.92
N VAL A 409 4.30 -39.04 -0.37
CA VAL A 409 3.98 -40.14 -1.27
C VAL A 409 4.84 -40.01 -2.50
N SER A 410 5.89 -40.85 -2.55
CA SER A 410 6.76 -40.96 -3.72
C SER A 410 5.92 -41.30 -4.96
N GLY A 411 5.94 -40.42 -5.96
CA GLY A 411 5.02 -40.54 -7.09
C GLY A 411 5.14 -39.42 -8.10
N LEU A 412 6.16 -39.49 -8.96
CA LEU A 412 6.42 -38.46 -9.99
C LEU A 412 5.72 -38.73 -11.33
N THR A 413 4.68 -39.56 -11.31
CA THR A 413 3.84 -39.80 -12.48
C THR A 413 2.36 -39.75 -12.10
N THR A 414 1.57 -39.04 -12.90
CA THR A 414 0.11 -39.04 -12.79
C THR A 414 -0.47 -39.37 -14.16
N ASN A 415 -1.25 -40.45 -14.26
CA ASN A 415 -1.84 -40.91 -15.52
C ASN A 415 -0.83 -41.06 -16.68
N GLY A 416 0.41 -41.50 -16.37
CA GLY A 416 1.47 -41.69 -17.36
C GLY A 416 2.23 -40.42 -17.75
N VAL A 417 1.89 -39.26 -17.20
CA VAL A 417 2.60 -37.99 -17.39
C VAL A 417 3.64 -37.83 -16.30
N SER A 418 4.89 -37.53 -16.69
CA SER A 418 5.94 -37.13 -15.75
C SER A 418 5.59 -35.78 -15.13
N LEU A 419 5.61 -35.71 -13.81
CA LEU A 419 5.40 -34.46 -13.08
C LEU A 419 6.68 -33.61 -13.02
N ARG A 420 7.83 -34.19 -13.38
CA ARG A 420 9.11 -33.47 -13.37
C ARG A 420 9.12 -32.39 -14.45
N PRO A 421 9.57 -31.16 -14.12
CA PRO A 421 9.87 -30.16 -15.13
C PRO A 421 10.89 -30.67 -16.14
N GLU A 422 10.59 -30.52 -17.41
CA GLU A 422 11.47 -30.85 -18.53
C GLU A 422 12.02 -29.58 -19.16
N MET A 423 13.30 -29.58 -19.50
CA MET A 423 13.97 -28.51 -20.22
C MET A 423 14.43 -29.02 -21.57
N ARG A 424 14.26 -28.22 -22.62
CA ARG A 424 14.83 -28.46 -23.95
C ARG A 424 15.29 -27.17 -24.60
N THR A 425 16.14 -27.31 -25.62
CA THR A 425 16.39 -26.23 -26.57
C THR A 425 15.49 -26.39 -27.79
N VAL A 426 14.98 -25.28 -28.32
CA VAL A 426 14.14 -25.26 -29.53
C VAL A 426 14.68 -24.24 -30.52
N THR A 427 14.63 -24.56 -31.81
CA THR A 427 15.03 -23.64 -32.88
C THR A 427 13.79 -22.98 -33.48
N VAL A 428 13.80 -21.64 -33.53
CA VAL A 428 12.75 -20.82 -34.14
C VAL A 428 13.45 -19.80 -35.03
N GLU A 429 13.14 -19.80 -36.33
CA GLU A 429 13.70 -18.84 -37.30
C GLU A 429 15.23 -18.68 -37.13
N ASP A 430 15.93 -19.82 -37.15
CA ASP A 430 17.39 -19.96 -37.03
C ASP A 430 18.02 -19.58 -35.68
N SER A 431 17.20 -19.23 -34.68
CA SER A 431 17.67 -18.90 -33.32
C SER A 431 17.30 -20.00 -32.32
N GLN A 432 18.23 -20.32 -31.41
CA GLN A 432 17.96 -21.27 -30.32
C GLN A 432 17.34 -20.57 -29.11
N TYR A 433 16.34 -21.21 -28.50
CA TYR A 433 15.68 -20.76 -27.28
C TYR A 433 15.68 -21.87 -26.25
N ILE A 434 15.49 -21.48 -24.98
CA ILE A 434 15.27 -22.43 -23.89
C ILE A 434 13.77 -22.54 -23.67
N GLU A 435 13.28 -23.77 -23.58
CA GLU A 435 11.88 -24.08 -23.32
C GLU A 435 11.76 -25.01 -22.12
N PHE A 436 10.82 -24.71 -21.23
CA PHE A 436 10.47 -25.54 -20.08
C PHE A 436 9.04 -26.02 -20.21
N SER A 437 8.81 -27.31 -19.98
CA SER A 437 7.49 -27.92 -19.83
C SER A 437 7.35 -28.42 -18.41
N TYR A 438 6.32 -28.00 -17.68
CA TYR A 438 6.15 -28.35 -16.27
C TYR A 438 4.68 -28.37 -15.87
N VAL A 439 4.36 -29.15 -14.83
CA VAL A 439 3.03 -29.16 -14.22
C VAL A 439 2.94 -28.03 -13.20
N ARG A 440 1.84 -27.30 -13.22
CA ARG A 440 1.50 -26.29 -12.19
C ARG A 440 0.06 -26.44 -11.76
N ARG A 441 -0.25 -25.97 -10.56
CA ARG A 441 -1.65 -25.78 -10.15
C ARG A 441 -2.31 -24.64 -10.90
N ILE A 442 -3.59 -24.81 -11.26
CA ILE A 442 -4.40 -23.75 -11.89
C ILE A 442 -4.62 -22.58 -10.91
N ASP A 443 -4.69 -22.86 -9.61
CA ASP A 443 -4.80 -21.85 -8.54
C ASP A 443 -3.44 -21.26 -8.12
N SER A 444 -2.36 -21.48 -8.90
CA SER A 444 -0.99 -21.08 -8.54
C SER A 444 -0.86 -19.59 -8.19
N ALA A 445 -1.49 -18.70 -8.97
CA ALA A 445 -1.48 -17.26 -8.68
C ALA A 445 -2.17 -16.94 -7.33
N ALA A 446 -3.28 -17.60 -7.02
CA ALA A 446 -3.98 -17.43 -5.75
C ALA A 446 -3.16 -17.96 -4.55
N ARG A 447 -2.26 -18.91 -4.81
CA ARG A 447 -1.33 -19.52 -3.86
C ARG A 447 -0.02 -18.75 -3.68
N GLY A 448 0.13 -17.61 -4.35
CA GLY A 448 1.37 -16.82 -4.31
C GLY A 448 2.54 -17.53 -4.99
N LEU A 449 2.29 -18.45 -5.93
CA LEU A 449 3.35 -19.14 -6.67
C LEU A 449 3.74 -18.32 -7.91
N ARG A 450 5.04 -18.13 -8.10
CA ARG A 450 5.63 -17.52 -9.29
C ARG A 450 6.63 -18.47 -9.92
N TYR A 451 6.51 -18.70 -11.23
CA TYR A 451 7.46 -19.49 -11.99
C TYR A 451 8.47 -18.57 -12.68
N THR A 452 9.76 -18.79 -12.42
CA THR A 452 10.86 -17.93 -12.90
C THR A 452 11.84 -18.75 -13.71
N VAL A 453 12.18 -18.28 -14.91
CA VAL A 453 13.30 -18.84 -15.66
C VAL A 453 14.54 -18.03 -15.31
N GLU A 454 15.60 -18.71 -14.91
CA GLU A 454 16.88 -18.08 -14.63
C GLU A 454 17.98 -18.72 -15.46
N THR A 455 18.93 -17.90 -15.90
CA THR A 455 20.09 -18.36 -16.66
C THR A 455 21.38 -17.87 -16.04
N SER A 456 22.48 -18.59 -16.29
CA SER A 456 23.81 -18.18 -15.88
C SER A 456 24.89 -18.77 -16.77
N SER A 457 26.01 -18.09 -16.91
CA SER A 457 27.22 -18.65 -17.53
C SER A 457 28.01 -19.56 -16.59
N THR A 458 27.69 -19.57 -15.28
CA THR A 458 28.35 -20.41 -14.28
C THR A 458 27.35 -21.00 -13.30
N LEU A 459 27.75 -22.00 -12.52
CA LEU A 459 26.94 -22.55 -11.41
C LEU A 459 27.12 -21.78 -10.09
N ALA A 460 27.84 -20.65 -10.09
CA ALA A 460 28.14 -19.92 -8.86
C ALA A 460 26.85 -19.38 -8.20
N ALA A 461 26.83 -19.39 -6.86
CA ALA A 461 25.77 -18.71 -6.13
C ALA A 461 25.81 -17.21 -6.45
N GLY A 462 24.66 -16.62 -6.80
CA GLY A 462 24.53 -15.20 -7.15
C GLY A 462 24.82 -14.84 -8.62
N SER A 463 25.23 -15.78 -9.47
CA SER A 463 25.45 -15.51 -10.91
C SER A 463 24.19 -15.66 -11.78
N TRP A 464 23.06 -16.00 -11.18
CA TRP A 464 21.81 -16.29 -11.87
C TRP A 464 21.03 -15.01 -12.14
N THR A 465 20.54 -14.86 -13.36
CA THR A 465 19.71 -13.73 -13.77
C THR A 465 18.36 -14.22 -14.26
N ILE A 466 17.30 -13.52 -13.84
CA ILE A 466 15.94 -13.78 -14.32
C ILE A 466 15.87 -13.44 -15.80
N ARG A 467 15.29 -14.36 -16.57
CA ARG A 467 15.05 -14.24 -17.99
C ARG A 467 13.55 -14.24 -18.23
N THR A 468 13.07 -13.30 -19.02
CA THR A 468 11.65 -13.26 -19.38
C THR A 468 11.31 -14.46 -20.26
N ALA A 469 10.12 -15.03 -20.05
CA ALA A 469 9.63 -16.19 -20.76
C ALA A 469 8.11 -16.12 -20.89
N SER A 470 7.60 -16.55 -22.04
CA SER A 470 6.19 -16.53 -22.39
C SER A 470 5.67 -17.94 -22.68
N GLU A 471 4.38 -18.16 -22.45
CA GLU A 471 3.70 -19.39 -22.84
C GLU A 471 3.72 -19.54 -24.37
N VAL A 472 4.12 -20.73 -24.86
CA VAL A 472 4.19 -21.00 -26.30
C VAL A 472 2.94 -21.69 -26.85
N SER A 473 2.09 -22.16 -25.95
CA SER A 473 0.80 -22.78 -26.24
C SER A 473 -0.13 -22.58 -25.03
N ALA A 474 -1.44 -22.74 -25.25
CA ALA A 474 -2.38 -22.80 -24.15
C ALA A 474 -2.00 -23.95 -23.18
N PRO A 475 -2.04 -23.72 -21.85
CA PRO A 475 -1.83 -24.78 -20.88
C PRO A 475 -2.83 -25.94 -21.08
N VAL A 476 -2.36 -27.16 -20.84
CA VAL A 476 -3.16 -28.38 -21.01
C VAL A 476 -3.57 -28.90 -19.63
N PRO A 477 -4.87 -28.93 -19.28
CA PRO A 477 -5.33 -29.46 -17.99
C PRO A 477 -4.90 -30.92 -17.78
N THR A 478 -4.56 -31.27 -16.54
CA THR A 478 -4.14 -32.61 -16.12
C THR A 478 -4.78 -33.04 -14.80
N GLY A 479 -4.63 -34.32 -14.46
CA GLY A 479 -5.12 -34.88 -13.20
C GLY A 479 -6.65 -34.82 -13.10
N ASP A 480 -7.13 -34.27 -11.98
CA ASP A 480 -8.56 -34.02 -11.68
C ASP A 480 -9.04 -32.64 -12.16
N GLY A 481 -8.24 -31.94 -12.96
CA GLY A 481 -8.53 -30.59 -13.44
C GLY A 481 -8.13 -29.48 -12.45
N THR A 482 -7.33 -29.79 -11.42
CA THR A 482 -6.73 -28.78 -10.53
C THR A 482 -5.31 -28.36 -10.95
N THR A 483 -4.72 -29.06 -11.92
CA THR A 483 -3.38 -28.81 -12.46
C THR A 483 -3.38 -28.75 -13.98
N GLU A 484 -2.32 -28.19 -14.53
CA GLU A 484 -2.11 -28.06 -15.97
C GLU A 484 -0.63 -28.17 -16.34
N ILE A 485 -0.34 -28.68 -17.53
CA ILE A 485 0.98 -28.63 -18.15
C ILE A 485 1.12 -27.28 -18.84
N CYS A 486 2.12 -26.51 -18.41
CA CYS A 486 2.51 -25.25 -19.00
C CYS A 486 3.81 -25.44 -19.78
N THR A 487 3.88 -24.90 -21.00
CA THR A 487 5.14 -24.81 -21.76
C THR A 487 5.49 -23.35 -21.95
N ILE A 488 6.64 -22.93 -21.41
CA ILE A 488 7.17 -21.57 -21.53
C ILE A 488 8.49 -21.57 -22.27
N ARG A 489 8.73 -20.53 -23.06
CA ARG A 489 9.99 -20.30 -23.77
C ARG A 489 10.51 -18.93 -23.41
N THR A 490 11.82 -18.83 -23.24
CA THR A 490 12.49 -17.54 -23.03
C THR A 490 12.19 -16.58 -24.19
N ASP A 491 11.89 -15.32 -23.93
CA ASP A 491 11.47 -14.38 -24.98
C ASP A 491 12.64 -13.94 -25.87
N THR A 492 13.87 -14.07 -25.35
CA THR A 492 15.09 -13.79 -26.10
C THR A 492 15.81 -15.10 -26.46
N PRO A 493 16.49 -15.17 -27.62
CA PRO A 493 17.25 -16.35 -27.99
C PRO A 493 18.53 -16.48 -27.17
N VAL A 494 19.05 -17.70 -27.05
CA VAL A 494 20.39 -17.94 -26.49
C VAL A 494 21.39 -17.11 -27.30
N PRO A 495 22.25 -16.29 -26.65
CA PRO A 495 23.17 -15.43 -27.38
C PRO A 495 24.10 -16.22 -28.32
N ALA A 496 24.33 -15.69 -29.52
CA ALA A 496 25.22 -16.34 -30.50
C ALA A 496 26.64 -16.52 -29.93
N GLY A 497 27.24 -17.68 -30.19
CA GLY A 497 28.57 -18.02 -29.67
C GLY A 497 28.60 -18.49 -28.21
N THR A 498 27.46 -18.62 -27.55
CA THR A 498 27.38 -19.18 -26.19
C THR A 498 27.79 -20.66 -26.21
N THR A 499 28.91 -20.98 -25.57
CA THR A 499 29.40 -22.37 -25.42
C THR A 499 28.87 -23.05 -24.17
N THR A 500 28.43 -22.28 -23.17
CA THR A 500 27.87 -22.80 -21.91
C THR A 500 26.83 -21.83 -21.37
N LEU A 501 25.63 -22.35 -21.12
CA LEU A 501 24.54 -21.63 -20.48
C LEU A 501 23.80 -22.59 -19.54
N PHE A 502 23.89 -22.33 -18.24
CA PHE A 502 23.09 -23.00 -17.24
C PHE A 502 21.72 -22.33 -17.21
N SER A 503 20.66 -23.12 -17.09
CA SER A 503 19.30 -22.63 -16.98
C SER A 503 18.55 -23.42 -15.93
N ARG A 504 17.63 -22.77 -15.22
CA ARG A 504 16.74 -23.42 -14.26
C ARG A 504 15.38 -22.78 -14.26
N LEU A 505 14.40 -23.57 -13.85
CA LEU A 505 13.05 -23.12 -13.53
C LEU A 505 12.92 -23.07 -12.00
N GLY A 506 12.56 -21.92 -11.47
CA GLY A 506 12.15 -21.74 -10.07
C GLY A 506 10.64 -21.75 -9.96
N ALA A 507 10.13 -22.35 -8.88
CA ALA A 507 8.77 -22.13 -8.40
C ALA A 507 8.91 -21.41 -7.07
N ASP A 508 8.86 -20.08 -7.09
CA ASP A 508 9.07 -19.24 -5.92
C ASP A 508 7.74 -18.90 -5.26
N LEU A 509 7.80 -18.78 -3.94
CA LEU A 509 6.68 -18.27 -3.15
C LEU A 509 6.88 -16.76 -3.03
N LEU A 510 5.85 -15.99 -3.36
CA LEU A 510 5.87 -14.54 -3.20
C LEU A 510 5.92 -14.25 -1.69
N GLU A 511 7.03 -13.67 -1.24
CA GLU A 511 7.24 -13.21 0.14
C GLU A 511 6.48 -11.90 0.43
#